data_AF-A0AAN7EGJ0-F1
#
_entry.id   AF-A0AAN7EGJ0-F1
#
_cell.length_a   1.000
_cell.length_b   1.000
_cell.length_c   1.000
_cell.angle_alpha   90.00
_cell.angle_beta   90.00
_cell.angle_gamma   90.00
#
_symmetry.space_group_name_H-M   'P 1'
#
loop_
_entity.id
_entity.type
_entity.pdbx_description
1 polymer ?
#
loop_
_entity_poly.entity_id
_entity_poly.type
_entity_poly.pdbx_seq_one_letter_code
_entity_poly.pdbx_strand_id
1 'polypeptide(L)'
;MQILHFDIKPHNILLDENFTPKVSDFGLAKLYPIDDSIVSLTTARRTLRYIAPKLFYKNIGGVSYKADVYSFGILLLEIASRRKNFNQFVDHSSQIYFTTWVYGQFSKGNDIEMEDATEEEKKTTKKMIIVALWCIQMKPSDRPSLMNKVVKMLEGEVESLQMPSKPFLSSSPRRPIGDVRDILNSDSSSFQ
;
A
#
# COMPACT_ATOMS: atom_id res chain seq x y z
N MET A 1 6.57 -23.98 -9.36
CA MET A 1 5.15 -23.54 -9.36
C MET A 1 4.95 -22.58 -8.20
N GLN A 2 4.26 -21.46 -8.39
CA GLN A 2 3.90 -20.52 -7.32
C GLN A 2 2.39 -20.31 -7.32
N ILE A 3 1.79 -20.15 -6.14
CA ILE A 3 0.38 -19.76 -6.00
C ILE A 3 0.34 -18.24 -5.77
N LEU A 4 -0.40 -17.54 -6.62
CA LEU A 4 -0.71 -16.12 -6.47
C LEU A 4 -2.14 -15.98 -5.96
N HIS A 5 -2.38 -15.19 -4.92
CA HIS A 5 -3.67 -15.10 -4.25
C HIS A 5 -4.58 -13.99 -4.82
N PHE A 6 -4.00 -12.83 -5.12
CA PHE A 6 -4.67 -11.62 -5.64
C PHE A 6 -5.71 -10.92 -4.75
N ASP A 7 -6.03 -11.45 -3.57
CA ASP A 7 -7.02 -10.86 -2.65
C ASP A 7 -6.58 -10.96 -1.18
N ILE A 8 -5.30 -10.71 -0.93
CA ILE A 8 -4.76 -10.57 0.43
C ILE A 8 -5.37 -9.31 1.07
N LYS A 9 -6.16 -9.51 2.13
CA LYS A 9 -6.84 -8.47 2.92
C LYS A 9 -7.23 -9.04 4.29
N PRO A 10 -7.50 -8.21 5.32
CA PRO A 10 -7.85 -8.66 6.66
C PRO A 10 -9.00 -9.67 6.69
N HIS A 11 -10.06 -9.45 5.90
CA HIS A 11 -11.22 -10.35 5.80
C HIS A 11 -10.87 -11.78 5.36
N ASN A 12 -9.75 -11.95 4.65
CA ASN A 12 -9.28 -13.24 4.16
C ASN A 12 -8.17 -13.83 5.05
N ILE A 13 -7.79 -13.16 6.14
CA ILE A 13 -6.88 -13.67 7.17
C ILE A 13 -7.72 -14.09 8.37
N LEU A 14 -7.95 -15.39 8.48
CA LEU A 14 -8.67 -15.99 9.60
C LEU A 14 -7.71 -16.23 10.77
N LEU A 15 -8.24 -16.33 11.97
CA LEU A 15 -7.50 -16.68 13.18
C LEU A 15 -8.11 -17.95 13.75
N ASP A 16 -7.28 -18.92 14.10
CA ASP A 16 -7.74 -20.08 14.87
C ASP A 16 -7.78 -19.80 16.38
N GLU A 17 -8.11 -20.81 17.18
CA GLU A 17 -8.24 -20.72 18.64
C GLU A 17 -6.97 -20.22 19.35
N ASN A 18 -5.80 -20.39 18.73
CA ASN A 18 -4.52 -19.95 19.25
C ASN A 18 -4.08 -18.60 18.63
N PHE A 19 -4.99 -17.89 17.98
CA PHE A 19 -4.70 -16.66 17.22
C PHE A 19 -3.64 -16.86 16.13
N THR A 20 -3.50 -18.08 15.60
CA THR A 20 -2.58 -18.34 14.48
C THR A 20 -3.25 -17.93 13.16
N PRO A 21 -2.63 -17.05 12.35
CA PRO A 21 -3.23 -16.57 11.13
C PRO A 21 -3.27 -17.64 10.04
N LYS A 22 -4.42 -17.76 9.35
CA LYS A 22 -4.65 -18.66 8.21
C LYS A 22 -5.21 -17.88 7.03
N VAL A 23 -4.54 -18.01 5.89
CA VAL A 23 -4.99 -17.38 4.63
C VAL A 23 -6.16 -18.18 4.06
N SER A 24 -7.21 -17.49 3.63
CA SER A 24 -8.46 -18.06 3.10
C SER A 24 -8.89 -17.36 1.81
N ASP A 25 -9.97 -17.84 1.18
CA ASP A 25 -10.54 -17.30 -0.06
C ASP A 25 -9.58 -17.32 -1.27
N PHE A 26 -9.30 -18.52 -1.76
CA PHE A 26 -8.52 -18.76 -2.97
C PHE A 26 -9.35 -18.62 -4.26
N GLY A 27 -10.55 -18.01 -4.22
CA GLY A 27 -11.44 -17.90 -5.38
C GLY A 27 -10.86 -17.10 -6.56
N LEU A 28 -9.85 -16.26 -6.29
CA LEU A 28 -9.09 -15.52 -7.30
C LEU A 28 -7.67 -16.07 -7.51
N ALA A 29 -7.27 -17.10 -6.78
CA ALA A 29 -5.91 -17.59 -6.80
C ALA A 29 -5.57 -18.29 -8.12
N LYS A 30 -4.30 -18.23 -8.51
CA LYS A 30 -3.79 -18.84 -9.75
C LYS A 30 -2.46 -19.53 -9.53
N LEU A 31 -2.29 -20.67 -10.20
CA LEU A 31 -1.01 -21.37 -10.31
C LEU A 31 -0.16 -20.71 -11.41
N TYR A 32 1.10 -20.44 -11.10
CA TYR A 32 2.02 -19.74 -11.98
C TYR A 32 3.31 -20.56 -12.17
N PRO A 33 3.73 -20.86 -13.41
CA PRO A 33 5.07 -21.38 -13.70
C PRO A 33 6.12 -20.32 -13.32
N ILE A 34 7.30 -20.74 -12.86
CA ILE A 34 8.31 -19.79 -12.35
C ILE A 34 8.86 -18.88 -13.48
N ASP A 35 8.72 -19.29 -14.75
CA ASP A 35 9.50 -18.73 -15.85
C ASP A 35 8.73 -17.96 -16.95
N ASP A 36 7.39 -17.97 -17.06
CA ASP A 36 6.75 -17.10 -18.07
C ASP A 36 5.22 -16.89 -18.03
N SER A 37 4.86 -15.76 -18.66
CA SER A 37 3.59 -15.36 -19.28
C SER A 37 2.44 -14.72 -18.46
N ILE A 38 2.05 -13.55 -18.97
CA ILE A 38 1.06 -12.58 -18.49
C ILE A 38 -0.29 -13.20 -18.17
N VAL A 39 -0.78 -12.93 -16.96
CA VAL A 39 -2.17 -13.20 -16.58
C VAL A 39 -3.01 -11.94 -16.72
N SER A 40 -4.02 -11.96 -17.60
CA SER A 40 -5.11 -10.98 -17.51
C SER A 40 -5.98 -11.34 -16.30
N LEU A 41 -6.07 -10.42 -15.33
CA LEU A 41 -6.97 -10.56 -14.20
C LEU A 41 -8.03 -9.47 -14.28
N THR A 42 -9.30 -9.88 -14.29
CA THR A 42 -10.43 -8.96 -14.26
C THR A 42 -10.40 -8.20 -12.94
N THR A 43 -10.05 -6.91 -12.99
CA THR A 43 -9.95 -6.07 -11.79
C THR A 43 -11.28 -6.02 -11.02
N ALA A 44 -12.41 -6.20 -11.71
CA ALA A 44 -13.75 -6.09 -11.14
C ALA A 44 -14.02 -7.00 -9.93
N ARG A 45 -13.23 -8.06 -9.72
CA ARG A 45 -13.39 -8.97 -8.56
C ARG A 45 -12.46 -8.67 -7.38
N ARG A 46 -11.42 -7.85 -7.54
CA ARG A 46 -10.45 -7.56 -6.46
C ARG A 46 -10.96 -6.45 -5.54
N THR A 47 -10.48 -6.46 -4.30
CA THR A 47 -10.78 -5.41 -3.32
C THR A 47 -9.98 -4.13 -3.59
N LEU A 48 -10.63 -3.05 -4.07
CA LEU A 48 -10.01 -1.81 -4.60
C LEU A 48 -8.81 -1.30 -3.79
N ARG A 49 -8.95 -1.23 -2.46
CA ARG A 49 -7.92 -0.74 -1.52
C ARG A 49 -6.61 -1.54 -1.54
N TYR A 50 -6.64 -2.83 -1.86
CA TYR A 50 -5.46 -3.69 -1.85
C TYR A 50 -4.86 -3.87 -3.24
N ILE A 51 -5.42 -3.21 -4.25
CA ILE A 51 -4.96 -3.33 -5.64
C ILE A 51 -3.75 -2.45 -5.86
N ALA A 52 -2.66 -3.06 -6.31
CA ALA A 52 -1.47 -2.33 -6.71
C ALA A 52 -1.78 -1.35 -7.87
N PRO A 53 -1.20 -0.13 -7.88
CA PRO A 53 -1.51 0.90 -8.88
C PRO A 53 -1.30 0.43 -10.32
N LYS A 54 -2.39 0.41 -11.10
CA LYS A 54 -2.42 -0.14 -12.48
C LYS A 54 -1.46 0.52 -13.46
N LEU A 55 -1.06 1.77 -13.21
CA LEU A 55 -0.24 2.58 -14.13
C LEU A 55 1.07 1.87 -14.52
N PHE A 56 1.62 1.04 -13.65
CA PHE A 56 2.89 0.34 -13.85
C PHE A 56 2.74 -1.13 -14.29
N TYR A 57 1.51 -1.63 -14.45
CA TYR A 57 1.23 -3.02 -14.81
C TYR A 57 0.81 -3.24 -16.25
N LYS A 58 0.51 -2.18 -17.01
CA LYS A 58 0.10 -2.30 -18.41
C LYS A 58 1.25 -2.64 -19.37
N ASN A 59 2.49 -2.28 -19.02
CA ASN A 59 3.67 -2.41 -19.91
C ASN A 59 4.77 -3.33 -19.35
N ILE A 60 4.59 -3.90 -18.15
CA ILE A 60 5.54 -4.84 -17.56
C ILE A 60 4.86 -6.20 -17.62
N GLY A 61 5.28 -7.02 -18.58
CA GLY A 61 4.73 -8.35 -18.91
C GLY A 61 4.90 -9.38 -17.79
N GLY A 62 4.24 -9.15 -16.66
CA GLY A 62 4.25 -10.01 -15.50
C GLY A 62 3.38 -9.39 -14.41
N VAL A 63 2.12 -9.80 -14.33
CA VAL A 63 1.33 -9.63 -13.09
C VAL A 63 1.94 -10.59 -12.07
N SER A 64 3.09 -10.16 -11.57
CA SER A 64 4.01 -10.90 -10.73
C SER A 64 3.46 -10.93 -9.31
N TYR A 65 3.88 -11.93 -8.55
CA TYR A 65 3.83 -12.02 -7.09
C TYR A 65 3.99 -10.66 -6.34
N LYS A 66 4.60 -9.63 -6.95
CA LYS A 66 4.63 -8.24 -6.51
C LYS A 66 3.25 -7.62 -6.24
N ALA A 67 2.20 -8.11 -6.88
CA ALA A 67 0.82 -7.70 -6.62
C ALA A 67 0.39 -8.12 -5.20
N ASP A 68 0.68 -9.36 -4.82
CA ASP A 68 0.40 -9.86 -3.45
C ASP A 68 1.32 -9.22 -2.42
N VAL A 69 2.59 -8.93 -2.78
CA VAL A 69 3.50 -8.15 -1.93
C VAL A 69 2.90 -6.77 -1.62
N TYR A 70 2.32 -6.08 -2.60
CA TYR A 70 1.64 -4.80 -2.37
C TYR A 70 0.44 -4.93 -1.45
N SER A 71 -0.45 -5.89 -1.73
CA SER A 71 -1.65 -6.14 -0.92
C SER A 71 -1.26 -6.46 0.53
N PHE A 72 -0.20 -7.25 0.73
CA PHE A 72 0.37 -7.54 2.04
C PHE A 72 0.93 -6.29 2.74
N GLY A 73 1.60 -5.39 2.01
CA GLY A 73 2.05 -4.11 2.55
C GLY A 73 0.91 -3.23 3.07
N ILE A 74 -0.20 -3.16 2.34
CA ILE A 74 -1.40 -2.44 2.81
C ILE A 74 -1.98 -3.10 4.06
N LEU A 75 -2.07 -4.43 4.09
CA LEU A 75 -2.49 -5.20 5.27
C LEU A 75 -1.59 -4.90 6.49
N LEU A 76 -0.27 -4.92 6.32
CA LEU A 76 0.68 -4.60 7.41
C LEU A 76 0.49 -3.18 7.94
N LEU A 77 0.33 -2.18 7.06
CA LEU A 77 0.05 -0.81 7.50
C LEU A 77 -1.24 -0.73 8.29
N GLU A 78 -2.30 -1.41 7.86
CA GLU A 78 -3.58 -1.42 8.55
C GLU A 78 -3.45 -1.99 9.96
N ILE A 79 -2.72 -3.10 10.12
CA ILE A 79 -2.43 -3.70 11.44
C ILE A 79 -1.61 -2.74 12.30
N ALA A 80 -0.51 -2.22 11.78
CA ALA A 80 0.42 -1.35 12.50
C ALA A 80 -0.23 -0.04 12.97
N SER A 81 -1.23 0.45 12.22
CA SER A 81 -1.85 1.74 12.50
C SER A 81 -2.91 1.69 13.60
N ARG A 82 -3.36 0.50 14.00
CA ARG A 82 -4.39 0.24 15.03
C ARG A 82 -5.69 1.06 14.89
N ARG A 83 -5.94 1.77 13.77
CA ARG A 83 -7.11 2.66 13.64
C ARG A 83 -8.37 1.83 13.36
N LYS A 84 -9.40 2.06 14.19
CA LYS A 84 -10.69 1.37 14.15
C LYS A 84 -11.57 1.70 12.92
N ASN A 85 -11.29 2.77 12.19
CA ASN A 85 -12.20 3.34 11.19
C ASN A 85 -11.59 3.43 9.78
N PHE A 86 -11.04 2.33 9.26
CA PHE A 86 -10.64 2.23 7.86
C PHE A 86 -11.78 1.63 7.04
N ASN A 87 -12.73 2.48 6.65
CA ASN A 87 -13.88 2.08 5.84
C ASN A 87 -13.42 1.37 4.54
N GLN A 88 -14.06 0.26 4.16
CA GLN A 88 -13.69 -0.53 2.97
C GLN A 88 -13.87 0.27 1.65
N PHE A 89 -14.68 1.33 1.70
CA PHE A 89 -15.01 2.21 0.58
C PHE A 89 -14.15 3.49 0.51
N VAL A 90 -13.08 3.56 1.31
CA VAL A 90 -12.15 4.70 1.31
C VAL A 90 -11.58 4.91 -0.10
N ASP A 91 -11.73 6.13 -0.62
CA ASP A 91 -11.22 6.53 -1.94
C ASP A 91 -9.70 6.30 -2.03
N HIS A 92 -9.21 5.96 -3.23
CA HIS A 92 -7.78 5.76 -3.50
C HIS A 92 -6.98 7.02 -3.13
N SER A 93 -7.59 8.21 -3.19
CA SER A 93 -6.99 9.48 -2.76
C SER A 93 -6.69 9.51 -1.25
N SER A 94 -7.62 9.05 -0.41
CA SER A 94 -7.44 8.94 1.04
C SER A 94 -6.41 7.90 1.45
N GLN A 95 -6.27 6.82 0.69
CA GLN A 95 -5.20 5.84 0.90
C GLN A 95 -3.83 6.42 0.60
N ILE A 96 -3.67 7.09 -0.56
CA ILE A 96 -2.42 7.78 -0.91
C ILE A 96 -2.07 8.84 0.12
N TYR A 97 -3.06 9.60 0.60
CA TYR A 97 -2.87 10.58 1.65
C TYR A 97 -2.36 9.92 2.93
N PHE A 98 -3.03 8.85 3.37
CA PHE A 98 -2.66 8.12 4.58
C PHE A 98 -1.23 7.58 4.52
N THR A 99 -0.88 6.87 3.45
CA THR A 99 0.46 6.29 3.27
C THR A 99 1.54 7.36 3.11
N THR A 100 1.22 8.49 2.47
CA THR A 100 2.12 9.66 2.37
C THR A 100 2.34 10.32 3.73
N TRP A 101 1.28 10.43 4.54
CA TRP A 101 1.36 10.95 5.90
C TRP A 101 2.22 10.05 6.79
N VAL A 102 1.99 8.73 6.76
CA VAL A 102 2.82 7.74 7.48
C VAL A 102 4.29 7.88 7.08
N TYR A 103 4.59 7.90 5.78
CA TYR A 103 5.95 8.10 5.29
C TYR A 103 6.57 9.40 5.84
N GLY A 104 5.80 10.50 5.83
CA GLY A 104 6.23 11.80 6.30
C GLY A 104 6.63 11.81 7.77
N GLN A 105 5.90 11.11 8.64
CA GLN A 105 6.24 10.99 10.06
C GLN A 105 7.58 10.28 10.24
N PHE A 106 7.74 9.08 9.67
CA PHE A 106 8.95 8.28 9.84
C PHE A 106 10.18 8.88 9.15
N SER A 107 10.00 9.56 8.01
CA SER A 107 11.10 10.23 7.32
C SER A 107 11.72 11.38 8.13
N LYS A 108 10.96 11.97 9.06
CA LYS A 108 11.41 13.06 9.95
C LYS A 108 11.96 12.56 11.29
N GLY A 109 12.01 11.23 11.48
CA GLY A 109 12.41 10.62 12.75
C GLY A 109 11.31 10.65 13.83
N ASN A 110 10.08 11.03 13.48
CA ASN A 110 8.97 10.98 14.41
C ASN A 110 8.50 9.53 14.56
N ASP A 111 8.27 9.10 15.79
CA ASP A 111 7.53 7.87 16.07
C ASP A 111 6.03 8.17 16.05
N ILE A 112 5.21 7.18 15.67
CA ILE A 112 3.75 7.29 15.86
C ILE A 112 3.50 7.19 17.35
N GLU A 113 2.87 8.21 17.94
CA GLU A 113 2.41 8.16 19.31
C GLU A 113 1.42 7.00 19.46
N MET A 114 1.85 5.99 20.21
CA MET A 114 1.05 4.85 20.62
C MET A 114 0.88 4.95 22.12
N GLU A 115 -0.30 5.41 22.54
CA GLU A 115 -0.70 5.43 23.95
C GLU A 115 -0.65 3.98 24.49
N ASP A 116 -0.09 3.82 25.69
CA ASP A 116 0.06 2.53 26.39
C ASP A 116 0.88 1.42 25.70
N ALA A 117 1.69 1.72 24.68
CA ALA A 117 2.55 0.72 24.04
C ALA A 117 3.91 0.56 24.75
N THR A 118 4.33 -0.69 24.94
CA THR A 118 5.69 -1.04 25.38
C THR A 118 6.74 -0.66 24.33
N GLU A 119 8.00 -0.52 24.74
CA GLU A 119 9.10 -0.22 23.81
C GLU A 119 9.27 -1.31 22.74
N GLU A 120 9.02 -2.58 23.08
CA GLU A 120 9.06 -3.70 22.14
C GLU A 120 7.93 -3.62 21.11
N GLU A 121 6.71 -3.25 21.52
CA GLU A 121 5.61 -3.01 20.59
C GLU A 121 5.88 -1.82 19.67
N LYS A 122 6.48 -0.73 20.18
CA LYS A 122 6.88 0.42 19.35
C LYS A 122 7.91 0.01 18.30
N LYS A 123 8.93 -0.76 18.68
CA LYS A 123 9.93 -1.32 17.74
C LYS A 123 9.26 -2.22 16.69
N THR A 124 8.35 -3.09 17.11
CA THR A 124 7.61 -4.00 16.23
C THR A 124 6.75 -3.21 15.24
N THR A 125 6.00 -2.21 15.70
CA THR A 125 5.21 -1.31 14.85
C THR A 125 6.08 -0.57 13.85
N LYS A 126 7.19 0.02 14.30
CA LYS A 126 8.15 0.71 13.43
C LYS A 126 8.69 -0.20 12.34
N LYS A 127 9.08 -1.42 12.70
CA LYS A 127 9.49 -2.46 11.75
C LYS A 127 8.40 -2.80 10.74
N MET A 128 7.17 -3.06 11.20
CA MET A 128 6.02 -3.35 10.32
C MET A 128 5.79 -2.22 9.32
N ILE A 129 5.87 -0.96 9.76
CA ILE A 129 5.65 0.21 8.91
C ILE A 129 6.75 0.33 7.86
N ILE A 130 8.03 0.23 8.22
CA ILE A 130 9.13 0.31 7.27
C ILE A 130 9.01 -0.78 6.20
N VAL A 131 8.79 -2.03 6.62
CA VAL A 131 8.59 -3.17 5.70
C VAL A 131 7.38 -2.94 4.79
N ALA A 132 6.29 -2.43 5.35
CA ALA A 132 5.11 -2.15 4.56
C ALA A 132 5.35 -1.04 3.52
N LEU A 133 6.09 0.02 3.87
CA LEU A 133 6.49 1.08 2.94
C LEU A 133 7.35 0.55 1.78
N TRP A 134 8.20 -0.45 2.02
CA TRP A 134 8.92 -1.16 0.96
C TRP A 134 7.97 -1.94 0.04
N CYS A 135 6.93 -2.55 0.61
CA CYS A 135 5.96 -3.36 -0.13
C CYS A 135 5.02 -2.52 -1.02
N ILE A 136 4.70 -1.29 -0.62
CA ILE A 136 3.67 -0.46 -1.29
C ILE A 136 4.21 0.51 -2.35
N GLN A 137 5.47 0.35 -2.78
CA GLN A 137 6.07 1.21 -3.81
C GLN A 137 5.25 1.19 -5.12
N MET A 138 5.14 2.35 -5.79
CA MET A 138 4.40 2.43 -7.07
C MET A 138 4.96 1.46 -8.11
N LYS A 139 6.28 1.45 -8.31
CA LYS A 139 6.95 0.59 -9.28
C LYS A 139 7.13 -0.82 -8.71
N PRO A 140 6.71 -1.88 -9.42
CA PRO A 140 6.90 -3.26 -8.96
C PRO A 140 8.38 -3.63 -8.74
N SER A 141 9.30 -3.05 -9.52
CA SER A 141 10.75 -3.25 -9.39
C SER A 141 11.29 -2.84 -8.02
N ASP A 142 10.71 -1.80 -7.43
CA ASP A 142 11.22 -1.17 -6.21
C ASP A 142 10.74 -1.88 -4.93
N ARG A 143 9.77 -2.79 -5.08
CA ARG A 143 9.30 -3.65 -3.99
C ARG A 143 10.27 -4.81 -3.75
N PRO A 144 10.27 -5.44 -2.57
CA PRO A 144 10.99 -6.68 -2.34
C PRO A 144 10.71 -7.74 -3.41
N SER A 145 11.75 -8.49 -3.80
CA SER A 145 11.71 -9.43 -4.94
C SER A 145 10.92 -10.69 -4.68
N LEU A 146 10.70 -11.08 -3.42
CA LEU A 146 9.95 -12.27 -3.04
C LEU A 146 9.45 -12.07 -1.60
N MET A 147 8.38 -12.81 -1.24
CA MET A 147 7.83 -12.75 0.12
C MET A 147 8.85 -13.21 1.18
N ASN A 148 9.79 -14.11 0.84
CA ASN A 148 10.85 -14.52 1.75
C ASN A 148 11.74 -13.35 2.21
N LYS A 149 11.97 -12.34 1.36
CA LYS A 149 12.74 -11.14 1.73
C LYS A 149 11.92 -10.29 2.70
N VAL A 150 10.61 -10.19 2.49
CA VAL A 150 9.69 -9.49 3.41
C VAL A 150 9.70 -10.17 4.78
N VAL A 151 9.61 -11.49 4.83
CA VAL A 151 9.70 -12.29 6.07
C VAL A 151 11.03 -12.04 6.79
N LYS A 152 12.16 -12.12 6.08
CA LYS A 152 13.48 -11.82 6.66
C LYS A 152 13.57 -10.41 7.24
N MET A 153 12.95 -9.42 6.60
CA MET A 153 12.90 -8.05 7.12
C MET A 153 12.04 -7.93 8.38
N LEU A 154 10.96 -8.72 8.50
CA LEU A 154 10.10 -8.76 9.68
C LEU A 154 10.73 -9.55 10.84
N GLU A 155 11.50 -10.60 10.54
CA GLU A 155 12.22 -11.40 11.55
C GLU A 155 13.49 -10.71 12.05
N GLY A 156 14.07 -9.81 11.26
CA GLY A 156 15.29 -9.08 11.61
C GLY A 156 15.10 -7.93 12.60
N GLU A 157 16.24 -7.31 12.94
CA GLU A 157 16.33 -6.13 13.82
C GLU A 157 15.87 -4.87 13.12
N VAL A 158 15.14 -4.00 13.83
CA VAL A 158 14.59 -2.76 13.26
C VAL A 158 15.69 -1.77 12.87
N GLU A 159 16.79 -1.76 13.60
CA GLU A 159 17.96 -0.90 13.38
C GLU A 159 18.69 -1.23 12.06
N SER A 160 18.49 -2.44 11.54
CA SER A 160 19.04 -2.86 10.23
C SER A 160 18.21 -2.37 9.04
N LEU A 161 16.99 -1.88 9.28
CA LEU A 161 16.06 -1.48 8.23
C LEU A 161 16.27 -0.02 7.84
N GLN A 162 16.39 0.19 6.53
CA GLN A 162 16.44 1.53 5.93
C GLN A 162 15.07 1.92 5.39
N MET A 163 14.75 3.20 5.47
CA MET A 163 13.54 3.74 4.84
C MET A 163 13.62 3.61 3.32
N PRO A 164 12.56 3.14 2.65
CA PRO A 164 12.52 3.10 1.19
C PRO A 164 12.39 4.52 0.60
N SER A 165 12.53 4.61 -0.72
CA SER A 165 12.09 5.78 -1.49
C SER A 165 10.65 6.16 -1.18
N LYS A 166 10.30 7.44 -1.37
CA LYS A 166 8.91 7.90 -1.18
C LYS A 166 7.97 7.11 -2.11
N PRO A 167 7.01 6.35 -1.55
CA PRO A 167 6.21 5.41 -2.31
C PRO A 167 5.20 6.08 -3.25
N PHE A 168 4.99 7.39 -3.15
CA PHE A 168 4.05 8.16 -3.97
C PHE A 168 4.75 9.34 -4.59
N LEU A 169 4.49 9.58 -5.88
CA LEU A 169 4.86 10.83 -6.53
C LEU A 169 4.22 11.95 -5.71
N SER A 170 5.01 12.92 -5.25
CA SER A 170 4.44 14.16 -4.75
C SER A 170 3.59 14.72 -5.87
N SER A 171 2.27 14.65 -5.74
CA SER A 171 1.45 15.65 -6.39
C SER A 171 2.01 16.97 -5.89
N SER A 172 2.55 17.79 -6.80
CA SER A 172 2.84 19.20 -6.53
C SER A 172 1.70 19.77 -5.66
N PRO A 173 1.99 20.66 -4.70
CA PRO A 173 0.93 21.28 -3.92
C PRO A 173 -0.10 21.81 -4.92
N ARG A 174 -1.36 21.38 -4.77
CA ARG A 174 -2.46 21.91 -5.55
C ARG A 174 -2.30 23.42 -5.49
N ARG A 175 -2.09 24.08 -6.64
CA ARG A 175 -2.21 25.53 -6.71
C ARG A 175 -3.58 25.85 -6.08
N PRO A 176 -3.69 26.88 -5.23
CA PRO A 176 -4.99 27.28 -4.71
C PRO A 176 -5.91 27.44 -5.92
N ILE A 177 -7.09 26.83 -5.85
CA ILE A 177 -8.16 27.13 -6.80
C ILE A 177 -8.39 28.63 -6.63
N GLY A 178 -7.92 29.41 -7.61
CA GLY A 178 -8.22 30.83 -7.68
C GLY A 178 -9.73 30.98 -7.69
N ASP A 179 -10.22 31.93 -6.91
CA ASP A 179 -11.63 32.24 -6.76
C ASP A 179 -12.34 32.24 -8.13
N VAL A 180 -13.44 31.49 -8.22
CA VAL A 180 -14.33 31.42 -9.38
C VAL A 180 -15.06 32.76 -9.65
N ARG A 181 -14.67 33.83 -8.95
CA ARG A 181 -15.22 35.17 -9.09
C ARG A 181 -14.52 36.02 -10.16
N ASP A 182 -13.30 35.64 -10.58
CA ASP A 182 -12.53 36.46 -11.54
C ASP A 182 -12.79 36.13 -13.02
N ILE A 183 -13.50 35.03 -13.32
CA ILE A 183 -13.78 34.60 -14.71
C ILE A 183 -15.08 35.23 -15.27
N LEU A 184 -15.91 35.86 -14.43
CA LEU A 184 -17.19 36.45 -14.87
C LEU A 184 -17.16 37.98 -15.07
N ASN A 185 -16.01 38.63 -14.88
CA ASN A 185 -15.88 40.10 -15.00
C ASN A 185 -15.04 40.58 -16.20
N SER A 186 -14.57 39.70 -17.09
CA SER A 186 -13.77 40.10 -18.27
C SER A 186 -14.54 40.21 -19.59
N ASP A 187 -15.82 39.84 -19.63
CA ASP A 187 -16.63 39.82 -20.88
C ASP A 187 -17.60 41.01 -21.02
N SER A 188 -17.20 42.20 -20.56
CA SER A 188 -17.97 43.42 -20.80
C SER A 188 -17.08 44.62 -21.13
N SER A 189 -16.26 44.52 -22.17
CA SER A 189 -15.77 45.70 -22.89
C SER A 189 -15.16 45.34 -24.25
N SER A 190 -16.02 45.15 -25.25
CA SER A 190 -15.66 45.35 -26.67
C SER A 190 -16.89 45.31 -27.56
N PHE A 191 -17.74 46.32 -27.42
CA PHE A 191 -18.58 46.81 -28.51
C PHE A 191 -18.64 48.33 -28.41
N GLN A 192 -17.72 48.99 -29.11
CA GLN A 192 -17.91 50.27 -29.79
C GLN A 192 -17.07 50.25 -31.05
#